data_AF-A0A662G7E9-F1
#
_entry.id   AF-A0A662G7E9-F1
#
_cell.length_a   1.000
_cell.length_b   1.000
_cell.length_c   1.000
_cell.angle_alpha   90.00
_cell.angle_beta   90.00
_cell.angle_gamma   90.00
#
_symmetry.space_group_name_H-M   'P 1'
#
loop_
_entity.id
_entity.type
_entity.pdbx_description
1 polymer ?
#
loop_
_entity_poly.entity_id
_entity_poly.type
_entity_poly.pdbx_seq_one_letter_code
_entity_poly.pdbx_strand_id
1 'polypeptide(L)'
;MNALEEHMPLLSDAESSIMTGVAVNDFHNYLKTKKGLIGEFGSDFKLKKILDRVIRERPWEIRNIINDWIEPWIIKWRQRVKIVWDRDESLAEGEKLFLSTEDIWNNFSKKDFLKEFIIGSLIRIGEYCFTNLVAESILRKEIS
;
A
#
# COMPACT_ATOMS: atom_id res chain seq x y z
N MET A 1 -16.75 -6.43 -13.94
CA MET A 1 -15.54 -7.28 -13.92
C MET A 1 -14.43 -6.44 -13.36
N ASN A 2 -13.98 -6.79 -12.17
CA ASN A 2 -12.90 -6.10 -11.47
C ASN A 2 -11.58 -6.52 -12.14
N ALA A 3 -10.66 -5.59 -12.44
CA ALA A 3 -9.40 -5.92 -13.12
C ALA A 3 -8.58 -6.98 -12.35
N LEU A 4 -8.77 -7.08 -11.03
CA LEU A 4 -8.16 -8.09 -10.17
C LEU A 4 -8.73 -9.50 -10.40
N GLU A 5 -10.02 -9.64 -10.70
CA GLU A 5 -10.68 -10.93 -10.98
C GLU A 5 -10.13 -11.58 -12.25
N GLU A 6 -9.81 -10.77 -13.27
CA GLU A 6 -9.22 -11.24 -14.53
C GLU A 6 -7.83 -11.87 -14.32
N HIS A 7 -7.08 -11.44 -13.31
CA HIS A 7 -5.71 -11.91 -13.06
C HIS A 7 -5.63 -13.03 -12.01
N MET A 8 -6.70 -13.30 -11.24
CA MET A 8 -6.70 -14.22 -10.09
C MET A 8 -8.06 -14.93 -9.89
N PRO A 9 -8.43 -15.94 -10.72
CA PRO A 9 -9.77 -16.53 -10.73
C PRO A 9 -10.09 -17.52 -9.58
N LEU A 10 -9.21 -17.74 -8.60
CA LEU A 10 -9.34 -18.81 -7.59
C LEU A 10 -9.36 -18.33 -6.12
N LEU A 11 -9.74 -17.08 -5.85
CA LEU A 11 -9.82 -16.56 -4.47
C LEU A 11 -11.19 -16.80 -3.85
N SER A 12 -11.25 -17.11 -2.56
CA SER A 12 -12.52 -17.04 -1.80
C SER A 12 -13.00 -15.59 -1.69
N ASP A 13 -14.30 -15.38 -1.42
CA ASP A 13 -14.89 -14.04 -1.29
C ASP A 13 -14.19 -13.19 -0.21
N ALA A 14 -13.78 -13.82 0.90
CA ALA A 14 -13.08 -13.15 1.99
C ALA A 14 -11.66 -12.71 1.57
N GLU A 15 -10.91 -13.58 0.90
CA GLU A 15 -9.57 -13.28 0.39
C GLU A 15 -9.61 -12.19 -0.69
N SER A 16 -10.62 -12.26 -1.57
CA SER A 16 -10.85 -11.24 -2.60
C SER A 16 -11.13 -9.87 -2.00
N SER A 17 -11.93 -9.81 -0.93
CA SER A 17 -12.22 -8.58 -0.19
C SER A 17 -10.97 -7.97 0.45
N ILE A 18 -10.18 -8.78 1.15
CA ILE A 18 -8.90 -8.34 1.76
C ILE A 18 -7.94 -7.83 0.69
N MET A 19 -7.75 -8.61 -0.37
CA MET A 19 -6.87 -8.27 -1.48
C MET A 19 -7.29 -6.94 -2.13
N THR A 20 -8.59 -6.75 -2.36
CA THR A 20 -9.13 -5.50 -2.93
C THR A 20 -8.87 -4.31 -2.00
N GLY A 21 -9.06 -4.48 -0.68
CA GLY A 21 -8.76 -3.43 0.30
C GLY A 21 -7.28 -3.03 0.30
N VAL A 22 -6.37 -4.01 0.25
CA VAL A 22 -4.93 -3.78 0.15
C VAL A 22 -4.59 -3.08 -1.16
N ALA A 23 -5.13 -3.55 -2.29
CA ALA A 23 -4.90 -2.97 -3.60
C ALA A 23 -5.33 -1.49 -3.67
N VAL A 24 -6.52 -1.15 -3.17
CA VAL A 24 -7.03 0.23 -3.19
C VAL A 24 -6.11 1.15 -2.38
N ASN A 25 -5.69 0.72 -1.20
CA ASN A 25 -4.82 1.51 -0.32
C ASN A 25 -3.42 1.69 -0.92
N ASP A 26 -2.84 0.63 -1.46
CA ASP A 26 -1.53 0.67 -2.11
C ASP A 26 -1.55 1.50 -3.40
N PHE A 27 -2.62 1.41 -4.19
CA PHE A 27 -2.78 2.23 -5.40
C PHE A 27 -2.93 3.71 -5.05
N HIS A 28 -3.68 4.03 -3.99
CA HIS A 28 -3.79 5.41 -3.48
C HIS A 28 -2.40 5.98 -3.12
N ASN A 29 -1.58 5.21 -2.42
CA ASN A 29 -0.20 5.59 -2.08
C ASN A 29 0.70 5.74 -3.32
N TYR A 30 0.56 4.83 -4.28
CA TYR A 30 1.24 4.89 -5.58
C TYR A 30 0.92 6.20 -6.30
N LEU A 31 -0.36 6.56 -6.39
CA LEU A 31 -0.81 7.78 -7.03
C LEU A 31 -0.29 9.03 -6.32
N LYS A 32 -0.35 9.09 -4.98
CA LYS A 32 0.23 10.21 -4.20
C LYS A 32 1.71 10.37 -4.52
N THR A 33 2.45 9.27 -4.59
CA THR A 33 3.88 9.29 -4.92
C THR A 33 4.13 9.77 -6.34
N LYS A 34 3.43 9.23 -7.34
CA LYS A 34 3.59 9.61 -8.75
C LYS A 34 3.17 11.05 -9.05
N LYS A 35 2.22 11.61 -8.30
CA LYS A 35 1.77 13.00 -8.42
C LYS A 35 2.55 13.97 -7.51
N GLY A 36 3.54 13.49 -6.76
CA GLY A 36 4.38 14.33 -5.91
C GLY A 36 3.68 14.88 -4.67
N LEU A 37 2.62 14.23 -4.19
CA LEU A 37 1.75 14.71 -3.09
C LEU A 37 2.18 14.24 -1.69
N ILE A 38 3.31 13.53 -1.58
CA ILE A 38 3.81 12.99 -0.31
C ILE A 38 4.17 14.13 0.65
N GLY A 39 3.62 14.09 1.87
CA GLY A 39 3.87 15.12 2.89
C GLY A 39 3.14 16.45 2.64
N GLU A 40 2.33 16.56 1.59
CA GLU A 40 1.54 17.76 1.36
C GLU A 40 0.30 17.82 2.24
N PHE A 41 0.02 19.00 2.81
CA PHE A 41 -1.24 19.25 3.50
C PHE A 41 -2.43 19.05 2.54
N GLY A 42 -3.41 18.26 2.98
CA GLY A 42 -4.60 17.92 2.19
C GLY A 42 -4.31 17.09 0.94
N SER A 43 -3.23 16.30 0.94
CA SER A 43 -2.79 15.48 -0.19
C SER A 43 -3.90 14.58 -0.76
N ASP A 44 -4.73 13.97 0.08
CA ASP A 44 -5.83 13.10 -0.36
C ASP A 44 -6.91 13.88 -1.12
N PHE A 45 -7.26 15.08 -0.63
CA PHE A 45 -8.21 15.96 -1.30
C PHE A 45 -7.67 16.47 -2.64
N LYS A 46 -6.38 16.82 -2.69
CA LYS A 46 -5.70 17.20 -3.93
C LYS A 46 -5.69 16.04 -4.92
N LEU A 47 -5.36 14.83 -4.48
CA LEU A 47 -5.38 13.64 -5.32
C LEU A 47 -6.79 13.41 -5.88
N LYS A 48 -7.82 13.48 -5.04
CA LYS A 48 -9.22 13.35 -5.49
C LYS A 48 -9.55 14.34 -6.61
N LYS A 49 -9.21 15.62 -6.44
CA LYS A 49 -9.43 16.64 -7.49
C LYS A 49 -8.66 16.34 -8.79
N ILE A 50 -7.44 15.84 -8.69
CA ILE A 50 -6.64 15.42 -9.85
C ILE A 50 -7.34 14.26 -10.55
N LEU A 51 -7.76 13.23 -9.82
CA LEU A 51 -8.43 12.05 -10.38
C LEU A 51 -9.78 12.42 -11.02
N ASP A 52 -10.60 13.23 -10.34
CA ASP A 52 -11.87 13.73 -10.89
C ASP A 52 -11.66 14.45 -12.22
N ARG A 53 -10.58 15.23 -12.34
CA ARG A 53 -10.21 15.90 -13.58
C ARG A 53 -9.76 14.93 -14.67
N VAL A 54 -8.85 14.01 -14.33
CA VAL A 54 -8.34 13.01 -15.30
C VAL A 54 -9.47 12.12 -15.79
N ILE A 55 -10.39 11.68 -14.92
CA ILE A 55 -11.52 10.85 -15.32
C ILE A 55 -12.45 11.59 -16.31
N ARG A 56 -12.72 12.87 -16.08
CA ARG A 56 -13.58 13.67 -16.98
C ARG A 56 -12.90 14.01 -18.30
N GLU A 57 -11.64 14.40 -18.25
CA GLU A 57 -10.93 14.97 -19.41
C GLU A 57 -10.14 13.92 -20.21
N ARG A 58 -9.63 12.89 -19.54
CA ARG A 58 -8.68 11.90 -20.08
C ARG A 58 -8.85 10.51 -19.44
N PRO A 59 -10.03 9.87 -19.55
CA PRO A 59 -10.31 8.61 -18.85
C PRO A 59 -9.36 7.46 -19.22
N TRP A 60 -8.78 7.47 -20.42
CA TRP A 60 -7.77 6.47 -20.84
C TRP A 60 -6.47 6.58 -20.04
N GLU A 61 -6.12 7.76 -19.50
CA GLU A 61 -4.92 7.97 -18.70
C GLU A 61 -5.00 7.16 -17.39
N ILE A 62 -6.16 7.11 -16.75
CA ILE A 62 -6.38 6.27 -15.55
C ILE A 62 -6.16 4.80 -15.88
N ARG A 63 -6.67 4.32 -17.01
CA ARG A 63 -6.49 2.94 -17.43
C ARG A 63 -5.01 2.60 -17.62
N ASN A 64 -4.24 3.49 -18.24
CA ASN A 64 -2.80 3.31 -18.41
C ASN A 64 -2.07 3.27 -17.06
N ILE A 65 -2.39 4.20 -16.14
CA ILE A 65 -1.78 4.23 -14.80
C ILE A 65 -2.07 2.93 -14.02
N ILE A 66 -3.30 2.42 -14.12
CA ILE A 66 -3.68 1.13 -13.50
C ILE A 66 -2.88 0.00 -14.13
N ASN A 67 -2.82 -0.09 -15.45
CA ASN A 67 -2.10 -1.15 -16.16
C ASN A 67 -0.60 -1.16 -15.81
N ASP A 68 0.02 0.01 -15.68
CA ASP A 68 1.43 0.14 -15.31
C ASP A 68 1.71 -0.34 -13.87
N TRP A 69 0.71 -0.27 -12.99
CA TRP A 69 0.86 -0.56 -11.56
C TRP A 69 0.42 -1.97 -11.17
N ILE A 70 -0.66 -2.47 -11.79
CA ILE A 70 -1.36 -3.68 -11.35
C ILE A 70 -0.48 -4.93 -11.47
N GLU A 71 0.28 -5.07 -12.55
CA GLU A 71 1.11 -6.25 -12.76
C GLU A 71 2.28 -6.32 -11.76
N PRO A 72 3.10 -5.26 -11.56
CA PRO A 72 4.08 -5.23 -10.47
C PRO A 72 3.48 -5.45 -9.08
N TRP A 73 2.29 -4.91 -8.82
CA TRP A 73 1.61 -5.09 -7.54
C TRP A 73 1.18 -6.54 -7.32
N ILE A 74 0.60 -7.22 -8.32
CA ILE A 74 0.21 -8.64 -8.25
C ILE A 74 1.43 -9.52 -7.96
N ILE A 75 2.57 -9.26 -8.61
CA ILE A 75 3.81 -10.01 -8.36
C ILE A 75 4.21 -9.88 -6.88
N LYS A 76 4.20 -8.66 -6.35
CA LYS A 76 4.53 -8.38 -4.94
C LYS A 76 3.51 -8.94 -3.95
N TRP A 77 2.23 -8.95 -4.30
CA TRP A 77 1.17 -9.59 -3.52
C TRP A 77 1.41 -11.10 -3.40
N ARG A 78 1.62 -11.78 -4.52
CA ARG A 78 1.87 -13.24 -4.55
C ARG A 78 3.10 -13.63 -3.73
N GLN A 79 4.17 -12.84 -3.80
CA GLN A 79 5.37 -13.04 -2.96
C GLN A 79 5.04 -12.96 -1.47
N ARG A 80 4.27 -11.96 -1.04
CA ARG A 80 3.94 -11.73 0.38
C ARG A 80 2.92 -12.73 0.93
N VAL A 81 1.88 -13.04 0.17
CA VAL A 81 0.88 -14.03 0.61
C VAL A 81 1.53 -15.39 0.79
N LYS A 82 2.43 -15.81 -0.11
CA LYS A 82 3.18 -17.06 0.06
C LYS A 82 3.92 -17.14 1.40
N ILE A 83 4.59 -16.06 1.82
CA ILE A 83 5.30 -15.98 3.11
C ILE A 83 4.33 -16.24 4.28
N VAL A 84 3.11 -15.71 4.23
CA VAL A 84 2.11 -15.91 5.28
C VAL A 84 1.69 -17.38 5.41
N TRP A 85 1.54 -18.08 4.28
CA TRP A 85 1.14 -19.50 4.29
C TRP A 85 2.26 -20.44 4.77
N ASP A 86 3.52 -20.09 4.54
CA ASP A 86 4.68 -20.91 4.92
C ASP A 86 5.08 -20.77 6.41
N ARG A 87 4.34 -19.98 7.23
CA ARG A 87 4.57 -19.75 8.67
C ARG A 87 6.05 -19.49 9.00
N ASP A 88 6.62 -18.54 8.29
CA ASP A 88 8.02 -18.13 8.38
C ASP A 88 8.34 -17.54 9.78
N GLU A 89 9.55 -17.82 10.30
CA GLU A 89 10.07 -17.28 11.58
C GLU A 89 10.02 -15.74 11.62
N SER A 90 10.14 -15.10 10.45
CA SER A 90 10.00 -13.65 10.27
C SER A 90 8.62 -13.09 10.66
N LEU A 91 7.56 -13.91 10.63
CA LEU A 91 6.23 -13.48 11.09
C LEU A 91 6.20 -13.36 12.62
N ALA A 92 6.78 -14.32 13.33
CA ALA A 92 6.85 -14.30 14.79
C ALA A 92 7.70 -13.13 15.31
N GLU A 93 8.81 -12.83 14.63
CA GLU A 93 9.61 -11.63 14.92
C GLU A 93 8.83 -10.34 14.67
N GLY A 94 8.06 -10.29 13.56
CA GLY A 94 7.18 -9.19 13.25
C GLY A 94 6.12 -8.97 14.34
N GLU A 95 5.40 -10.02 14.74
CA GLU A 95 4.40 -9.94 15.81
C GLU A 95 5.01 -9.44 17.13
N LYS A 96 6.17 -9.98 17.51
CA LYS A 96 6.87 -9.55 18.73
C LYS A 96 7.23 -8.06 18.70
N LEU A 97 7.73 -7.57 17.56
CA LEU A 97 8.04 -6.15 17.37
C LEU A 97 6.79 -5.27 17.52
N PHE A 98 5.67 -5.67 16.92
CA PHE A 98 4.43 -4.90 17.00
C PHE A 98 3.90 -4.83 18.43
N LEU A 99 3.95 -5.93 19.16
CA LEU A 99 3.57 -6.00 20.57
C LEU A 99 4.49 -5.16 21.45
N SER A 100 5.82 -5.24 21.27
CA SER A 100 6.77 -4.52 22.12
C SER A 100 6.75 -3.00 21.90
N THR A 101 6.25 -2.53 20.76
CA THR A 101 6.22 -1.11 20.40
C THR A 101 4.83 -0.49 20.46
N GLU A 102 3.79 -1.24 20.86
CA GLU A 102 2.39 -0.80 20.79
C GLU A 102 2.12 0.50 21.56
N ASP A 103 2.59 0.59 22.80
CA ASP A 103 2.39 1.78 23.65
C ASP A 103 3.05 3.02 23.05
N ILE A 104 4.30 2.90 22.59
CA ILE A 104 5.03 4.00 21.97
C ILE A 104 4.35 4.41 20.67
N TRP A 105 3.96 3.42 19.85
CA TRP A 105 3.28 3.64 18.57
C TRP A 105 1.94 4.37 18.73
N ASN A 106 1.16 4.02 19.75
CA ASN A 106 -0.12 4.66 20.01
C ASN A 106 0.03 6.12 20.42
N ASN A 107 1.11 6.47 21.12
CA ASN A 107 1.42 7.83 21.55
C ASN A 107 2.25 8.65 20.53
N PHE A 108 2.69 8.03 19.42
CA PHE A 108 3.55 8.71 18.45
C PHE A 108 2.77 9.62 17.49
N SER A 109 2.66 10.90 17.85
CA SER A 109 1.85 11.90 17.13
C SER A 109 2.26 12.16 15.67
N LYS A 110 3.51 11.87 15.29
CA LYS A 110 4.02 12.11 13.92
C LYS A 110 4.09 10.85 13.06
N LYS A 111 3.55 9.71 13.52
CA LYS A 111 3.66 8.42 12.82
C LYS A 111 3.12 8.47 11.39
N ASP A 112 1.94 9.06 11.17
CA ASP A 112 1.31 9.09 9.86
C ASP A 112 2.11 9.93 8.86
N PHE A 113 2.60 11.09 9.32
CA PHE A 113 3.48 11.95 8.53
C PHE A 113 4.74 11.20 8.09
N LEU A 114 5.44 10.53 9.03
CA LEU A 114 6.66 9.77 8.72
C LEU A 114 6.38 8.55 7.83
N LYS A 115 5.25 7.86 8.06
CA LYS A 115 4.81 6.75 7.20
C LYS A 115 4.67 7.20 5.76
N GLU A 116 4.10 8.37 5.49
CA GLU A 116 3.97 8.88 4.12
C GLU A 116 5.33 9.02 3.41
N PHE A 117 6.37 9.54 4.07
CA PHE A 117 7.70 9.65 3.45
C PHE A 117 8.30 8.28 3.14
N ILE A 118 8.19 7.34 4.06
CA ILE A 118 8.69 5.97 3.88
C ILE A 118 7.93 5.29 2.75
N ILE A 119 6.59 5.41 2.71
CA ILE A 119 5.74 4.91 1.63
C ILE A 119 6.21 5.47 0.28
N GLY A 120 6.44 6.78 0.19
CA GLY A 120 6.95 7.40 -1.03
C GLY A 120 8.30 6.81 -1.46
N SER A 121 9.19 6.52 -0.51
CA SER A 121 10.48 5.88 -0.78
C SER A 121 10.34 4.43 -1.22
N LEU A 122 9.50 3.64 -0.55
CA LEU A 122 9.17 2.25 -0.91
C LEU A 122 8.67 2.17 -2.35
N ILE A 123 7.72 3.02 -2.72
CA ILE A 123 7.17 3.05 -4.08
C ILE A 123 8.24 3.45 -5.10
N ARG A 124 9.13 4.40 -4.78
CA ARG A 124 10.23 4.78 -5.69
C ARG A 124 11.20 3.64 -5.97
N ILE A 125 11.37 2.68 -5.06
CA ILE A 125 12.23 1.51 -5.22
C ILE A 125 11.49 0.24 -5.69
N GLY A 126 10.20 0.34 -6.02
CA GLY A 126 9.43 -0.78 -6.55
C GLY A 126 8.69 -1.62 -5.51
N GLU A 127 8.63 -1.17 -4.25
CA GLU A 127 7.80 -1.79 -3.22
C GLU A 127 6.39 -1.21 -3.26
N TYR A 128 5.51 -1.90 -4.00
CA TYR A 128 4.16 -1.42 -4.30
C TYR A 128 3.06 -2.03 -3.45
N CYS A 129 3.29 -3.14 -2.75
CA CYS A 129 2.24 -3.89 -2.05
C CYS A 129 2.45 -3.86 -0.53
N PHE A 130 1.36 -3.79 0.23
CA PHE A 130 1.34 -3.62 1.68
C PHE A 130 2.16 -2.41 2.16
N THR A 131 2.16 -1.30 1.41
CA THR A 131 3.11 -0.20 1.65
C THR A 131 2.94 0.42 3.04
N ASN A 132 1.71 0.49 3.53
CA ASN A 132 1.40 0.98 4.88
C ASN A 132 1.95 0.07 5.99
N LEU A 133 1.83 -1.25 5.83
CA LEU A 133 2.32 -2.22 6.81
C LEU A 133 3.84 -2.25 6.84
N VAL A 134 4.48 -2.24 5.66
CA VAL A 134 5.95 -2.22 5.54
C VAL A 134 6.50 -0.92 6.13
N ALA A 135 5.90 0.23 5.82
CA ALA A 135 6.33 1.51 6.39
C ALA A 135 6.18 1.57 7.91
N GLU A 136 5.09 1.02 8.44
CA GLU A 136 4.89 0.89 9.88
C GLU A 136 5.91 -0.03 10.54
N SER A 137 6.18 -1.20 9.94
CA SER A 137 7.20 -2.12 10.44
C SER A 137 8.58 -1.46 10.48
N ILE A 138 8.96 -0.71 9.43
CA ILE A 138 10.21 0.06 9.41
C ILE A 138 10.25 1.06 10.56
N LEU A 139 9.21 1.88 10.74
CA LEU A 139 9.19 2.86 11.83
C LEU A 139 9.22 2.21 13.20
N ARG A 140 8.50 1.10 13.38
CA ARG A 140 8.47 0.36 14.65
C ARG A 140 9.86 -0.17 15.02
N LYS A 141 10.67 -0.62 14.06
CA LYS A 141 12.07 -1.01 14.30
C LYS A 141 12.95 0.13 14.81
N GLU A 142 12.66 1.37 14.41
CA GLU A 142 13.43 2.55 14.86
C GLU A 142 13.04 3.02 16.27
N ILE A 143 11.91 2.56 16.81
CA ILE A 143 11.40 2.93 18.14
C ILE A 143 11.36 1.75 19.13
N SER A 144 11.79 0.57 18.71
CA SER A 144 11.82 -0.66 19.52
C SER A 144 13.03 -0.74 20.43
#